data_AF-A0A5B6TY47-F1
#
_entry.id   AF-A0A5B6TY47-F1
#
_cell.length_a   1.000
_cell.length_b   1.000
_cell.length_c   1.000
_cell.angle_alpha   90.00
_cell.angle_beta   90.00
_cell.angle_gamma   90.00
#
_symmetry.space_group_name_H-M   'P 1'
#
loop_
_entity.id
_entity.type
_entity.pdbx_description
1 polymer ?
#
loop_
_entity_poly.entity_id
_entity_poly.type
_entity_poly.pdbx_seq_one_letter_code
_entity_poly.pdbx_strand_id
1 'polypeptide(L)'
;MYNDLKQFYWWHDMKRDISEFISRCSVCQQVKAEHQVPSGLLQPIMIPEWMWERITMDFVSGLPLSPGKKDTIWVIVDRLTKLAHFVPVRTDYSLEKLTELCIAEIVRLHGVPLSIRSEIYLAILEKIARGFRHKVAF
;
A
#
# COMPACT_ATOMS: atom_id res chain seq x y z
N MET A 1 -27.80 -18.56 15.27
CA MET A 1 -29.24 -18.82 15.14
C MET A 1 -29.55 -20.28 14.84
N TYR A 2 -29.17 -20.84 13.68
CA TYR A 2 -29.40 -22.28 13.40
C TYR A 2 -28.71 -23.21 14.42
N ASN A 3 -27.43 -22.97 14.71
CA ASN A 3 -26.67 -23.80 15.65
C ASN A 3 -27.19 -23.72 17.10
N ASP A 4 -27.85 -22.62 17.47
CA ASP A 4 -28.40 -22.41 18.80
C ASP A 4 -29.77 -23.10 18.92
N LEU A 5 -30.63 -22.94 17.91
CA LEU A 5 -31.96 -23.55 17.88
C LEU A 5 -31.91 -25.08 17.72
N LYS A 6 -30.93 -25.61 16.98
CA LYS A 6 -30.74 -27.06 16.79
C LYS A 6 -30.50 -27.82 18.11
N GLN A 7 -30.04 -27.15 19.17
CA GLN A 7 -29.78 -27.79 20.45
C GLN A 7 -31.07 -28.22 21.17
N PHE A 8 -32.19 -27.55 20.88
CA PHE A 8 -33.44 -27.73 21.63
C PHE A 8 -34.63 -28.11 20.73
N TYR A 9 -34.58 -27.79 19.44
CA TYR A 9 -35.70 -27.93 18.52
C TYR A 9 -35.29 -28.58 17.20
N TRP A 10 -36.24 -29.28 16.57
CA TRP A 10 -36.08 -29.86 15.24
C TRP A 10 -37.41 -29.88 14.49
N TRP A 11 -37.38 -29.49 13.22
CA TRP A 11 -38.50 -29.64 12.28
C TRP A 11 -37.99 -29.72 10.83
N HIS A 12 -38.87 -30.12 9.91
CA HIS A 12 -38.56 -30.18 8.48
C HIS A 12 -38.24 -28.79 7.92
N ASP A 13 -37.18 -28.67 7.11
CA ASP A 13 -36.72 -27.39 6.51
C ASP A 13 -36.30 -26.27 7.50
N MET A 14 -36.01 -26.59 8.77
CA MET A 14 -35.56 -25.63 9.79
C MET A 14 -34.46 -24.65 9.34
N LYS A 15 -33.48 -25.11 8.54
CA LYS A 15 -32.44 -24.22 7.97
C LYS A 15 -33.01 -23.16 7.05
N ARG A 16 -33.95 -23.54 6.18
CA ARG A 16 -34.58 -22.64 5.20
C ARG A 16 -35.41 -21.59 5.91
N ASP A 17 -36.25 -22.02 6.86
CA ASP A 17 -37.12 -21.11 7.61
C ASP A 17 -36.32 -20.08 8.41
N ILE A 18 -35.24 -20.53 9.06
CA ILE A 18 -34.33 -19.64 9.79
C ILE A 18 -33.65 -18.66 8.83
N SER A 19 -33.23 -19.11 7.65
CA SER A 19 -32.62 -18.24 6.63
C SER A 19 -33.62 -17.20 6.11
N GLU A 20 -34.86 -17.59 5.88
CA GLU A 20 -35.94 -16.71 5.41
C GLU A 20 -36.35 -15.70 6.50
N PHE A 21 -36.36 -16.11 7.76
CA PHE A 21 -36.57 -15.19 8.87
C PHE A 21 -35.46 -14.13 8.95
N ILE A 22 -34.19 -14.54 8.81
CA ILE A 22 -33.04 -13.62 8.85
C ILE A 22 -33.03 -12.68 7.64
N SER A 23 -33.44 -13.15 6.45
CA SER A 23 -33.51 -12.30 5.25
C SER A 23 -34.56 -11.19 5.37
N ARG A 24 -35.67 -11.47 6.07
CA ARG A 24 -36.75 -10.49 6.30
C ARG A 24 -36.52 -9.58 7.51
N CYS A 25 -35.58 -9.91 8.39
CA CYS A 25 -35.29 -9.12 9.58
C CYS A 25 -34.43 -7.89 9.25
N SER A 26 -35.04 -6.69 9.27
CA SER A 26 -34.38 -5.42 8.94
C SER A 26 -33.16 -5.13 9.83
N VAL A 27 -33.24 -5.42 11.13
CA VAL A 27 -32.13 -5.25 12.07
C VAL A 27 -30.96 -6.16 11.71
N CYS A 28 -31.22 -7.43 11.36
CA CYS A 28 -30.17 -8.35 10.93
C CYS A 28 -29.51 -7.89 9.63
N GLN A 29 -30.30 -7.43 8.66
CA GLN A 29 -29.79 -6.95 7.37
C GLN A 29 -28.94 -5.67 7.51
N GLN A 30 -29.32 -4.76 8.41
CA GLN A 30 -28.57 -3.53 8.65
C GLN A 30 -27.25 -3.77 9.41
N VAL A 31 -27.27 -4.66 10.41
CA VAL A 31 -26.09 -4.94 11.26
C VAL A 31 -25.13 -5.92 10.58
N LYS A 32 -25.64 -6.81 9.72
CA LYS A 32 -24.86 -7.82 8.98
C LYS A 32 -25.02 -7.66 7.47
N ALA A 33 -24.98 -6.42 7.00
CA ALA A 33 -24.92 -6.16 5.57
C ALA A 33 -23.74 -6.93 4.95
N GLU A 34 -23.97 -7.54 3.80
CA GLU A 34 -22.96 -8.30 3.05
C GLU A 34 -21.91 -7.31 2.50
N HIS A 35 -20.87 -7.03 3.28
CA HIS A 35 -19.75 -6.18 2.87
C HIS A 35 -18.75 -6.89 1.93
N GLN A 36 -19.03 -8.15 1.56
CA GLN A 36 -18.22 -8.94 0.66
C GLN A 36 -18.56 -8.55 -0.78
N VAL A 37 -18.14 -7.34 -1.19
CA VAL A 37 -17.97 -7.08 -2.63
C VAL A 37 -16.99 -8.15 -3.12
N PRO A 38 -17.33 -8.95 -4.15
CA PRO A 38 -16.37 -9.90 -4.70
C PRO A 38 -15.10 -9.13 -5.02
N SER A 39 -14.01 -9.47 -4.33
CA SER A 39 -12.72 -8.81 -4.56
C SER A 39 -12.43 -8.92 -6.05
N GLY A 40 -12.33 -7.78 -6.73
CA GLY A 40 -12.03 -7.75 -8.15
C GLY A 40 -10.72 -8.50 -8.43
N LEU A 41 -10.53 -8.94 -9.67
CA LEU A 41 -9.28 -9.59 -10.07
C LEU A 41 -8.11 -8.63 -9.79
N LEU A 42 -7.16 -9.08 -8.97
CA LEU A 42 -5.92 -8.35 -8.74
C LEU A 42 -5.20 -8.19 -10.08
N GLN A 43 -4.99 -6.95 -10.52
CA GLN A 43 -4.22 -6.71 -11.74
C GLN A 43 -2.73 -6.98 -11.47
N PRO A 44 -2.13 -7.99 -12.13
CA PRO A 44 -0.71 -8.26 -11.98
C PRO A 44 0.08 -7.10 -12.58
N ILE A 45 1.05 -6.59 -11.82
CA ILE A 45 1.94 -5.56 -12.31
C ILE A 45 3.10 -6.23 -13.02
N MET A 46 3.38 -5.80 -14.24
CA MET A 46 4.47 -6.31 -15.07
C MET A 46 5.78 -6.41 -14.27
N ILE A 47 6.45 -7.55 -14.42
CA ILE A 47 7.75 -7.81 -13.81
C ILE A 47 8.79 -6.94 -14.52
N PRO A 48 9.64 -6.19 -13.79
CA PRO A 48 10.73 -5.43 -14.40
C PRO A 48 11.74 -6.36 -15.08
N GLU A 49 12.40 -5.88 -16.13
CA GLU A 49 13.47 -6.63 -16.82
C GLU A 49 14.82 -6.39 -16.15
N TRP A 50 15.01 -5.23 -15.54
CA TRP A 50 16.29 -4.81 -14.94
C TRP A 50 16.15 -4.42 -13.47
N MET A 51 17.25 -4.59 -12.72
CA MET A 51 17.34 -4.14 -11.34
C MET A 51 17.15 -2.62 -11.26
N TRP A 52 16.46 -2.14 -10.23
CA TRP A 52 16.21 -0.71 -9.99
C TRP A 52 15.37 0.01 -11.06
N GLU A 53 14.86 -0.71 -12.04
CA GLU A 53 13.98 -0.18 -13.08
C GLU A 53 12.63 0.26 -12.49
N ARG A 54 12.11 -0.53 -11.53
CA ARG A 54 10.87 -0.22 -10.83
C ARG A 54 11.05 -0.36 -9.34
N ILE A 55 10.74 0.70 -8.61
CA ILE A 55 10.87 0.72 -7.16
C ILE A 55 9.53 1.01 -6.49
N THR A 56 9.41 0.53 -5.26
CA THR A 56 8.31 0.87 -4.34
C THR A 56 8.87 1.66 -3.18
N MET A 57 8.14 2.69 -2.77
CA MET A 57 8.51 3.57 -1.68
C MET A 57 7.43 3.56 -0.61
N ASP A 58 7.83 3.49 0.66
CA ASP A 58 6.92 3.50 1.80
C ASP A 58 7.58 4.16 3.03
N PHE A 59 6.78 4.57 4.01
CA PHE A 59 7.26 5.23 5.23
C PHE A 59 6.79 4.48 6.47
N VAL A 60 7.74 4.11 7.32
CA VAL A 60 7.46 3.61 8.67
C VAL A 60 7.57 4.79 9.63
N SER A 61 6.43 5.43 9.92
CA SER A 61 6.32 6.60 10.80
C SER A 61 5.86 6.23 12.21
N GLY A 62 5.85 7.21 13.12
CA GLY A 62 5.45 7.01 14.52
C GLY A 62 6.53 6.34 15.38
N LEU A 63 7.79 6.41 14.94
CA LEU A 63 8.92 5.89 15.70
C LEU A 63 9.35 6.91 16.77
N PRO A 64 9.96 6.45 17.87
CA PRO A 64 10.59 7.35 18.81
C PRO A 64 11.69 8.17 18.12
N LEU A 65 11.82 9.44 18.53
CA LEU A 65 12.84 10.34 18.02
C LEU A 65 14.24 9.78 18.28
N SER A 66 15.00 9.58 17.21
CA SER A 66 16.42 9.24 17.30
C SER A 66 17.25 10.44 17.80
N PRO A 67 18.51 10.23 18.21
CA PRO A 67 19.43 11.33 18.55
C PRO A 67 19.59 12.35 17.42
N GLY A 68 19.48 11.90 16.16
CA GLY A 68 19.47 12.76 14.96
C GLY A 68 18.14 13.46 14.69
N LYS A 69 17.20 13.43 15.64
CA LYS A 69 15.84 13.96 15.54
C LYS A 69 15.07 13.40 14.34
N LYS A 70 15.21 12.11 14.05
CA LYS A 70 14.48 11.38 13.00
C LYS A 70 13.42 10.50 13.65
N ASP A 71 12.20 10.51 13.12
CA ASP A 71 11.02 9.82 13.67
C ASP A 71 10.35 8.88 12.64
N THR A 72 10.92 8.79 11.44
CA THR A 72 10.38 8.00 10.33
C THR A 72 11.50 7.31 9.55
N ILE A 73 11.26 6.09 9.10
CA ILE A 73 12.14 5.38 8.17
C ILE A 73 11.50 5.40 6.78
N TRP A 74 12.22 5.94 5.80
CA TRP A 74 11.84 5.85 4.39
C TRP A 74 12.40 4.56 3.79
N VAL A 75 11.50 3.69 3.35
CA VAL A 75 11.80 2.38 2.79
C VAL A 75 11.70 2.46 1.27
N ILE A 76 12.78 2.13 0.57
CA ILE A 76 12.85 2.13 -0.88
C ILE A 76 13.28 0.75 -1.34
N VAL A 77 12.39 0.05 -2.05
CA VAL A 77 12.57 -1.37 -2.41
C VAL A 77 12.58 -1.54 -3.91
N ASP A 78 13.59 -2.23 -4.44
CA ASP A 78 13.61 -2.70 -5.81
C ASP A 78 12.60 -3.84 -6.01
N ARG A 79 11.74 -3.70 -7.01
CA ARG A 79 10.65 -4.66 -7.24
C ARG A 79 11.17 -6.02 -7.71
N LEU A 80 12.26 -6.05 -8.46
CA LEU A 80 12.83 -7.27 -9.06
C LEU A 80 13.61 -8.08 -8.02
N THR A 81 14.62 -7.46 -7.41
CA THR A 81 15.57 -8.14 -6.50
C THR A 81 15.10 -8.17 -5.04
N LYS A 82 14.12 -7.35 -4.67
CA LYS A 82 13.68 -7.11 -3.28
C LYS A 82 14.76 -6.50 -2.38
N LEU A 83 15.84 -5.97 -2.96
CA LEU A 83 16.80 -5.17 -2.22
C LEU A 83 16.14 -3.89 -1.71
N ALA A 84 16.41 -3.53 -0.46
CA ALA A 84 15.80 -2.40 0.22
C ALA A 84 16.85 -1.43 0.76
N HIS A 85 16.55 -0.14 0.64
CA HIS A 85 17.26 0.95 1.30
C HIS A 85 16.37 1.52 2.39
N PHE A 86 16.96 1.74 3.57
CA PHE A 86 16.29 2.31 4.73
C PHE A 86 16.94 3.64 5.07
N VAL A 87 16.25 4.73 4.78
CA VAL A 87 16.78 6.08 4.96
C VAL A 87 16.07 6.75 6.15
N PRO A 88 16.78 7.17 7.21
CA PRO A 88 16.16 7.83 8.34
C PRO A 88 15.77 9.28 8.00
N VAL A 89 14.47 9.57 8.04
CA VAL A 89 13.87 10.85 7.67
C VAL A 89 13.04 11.43 8.82
N ARG A 90 12.52 12.64 8.62
CA ARG A 90 11.50 13.18 9.51
C ARG A 90 10.15 13.21 8.82
N THR A 91 9.09 13.05 9.58
CA THR A 91 7.70 13.14 9.09
C THR A 91 7.38 14.50 8.47
N ASP A 92 8.03 15.57 8.95
CA ASP A 92 7.81 16.95 8.48
C ASP A 92 8.71 17.38 7.30
N TYR A 93 9.43 16.44 6.68
CA TYR A 93 10.26 16.76 5.51
C TYR A 93 9.41 17.14 4.30
N SER A 94 9.78 18.26 3.69
CA SER A 94 9.18 18.69 2.43
C SER A 94 9.54 17.72 1.30
N LEU A 95 8.72 17.74 0.25
CA LEU A 95 8.92 16.91 -0.93
C LEU A 95 10.28 17.20 -1.61
N GLU A 96 10.74 18.45 -1.58
CA GLU A 96 12.04 18.87 -2.09
C GLU A 96 13.17 18.18 -1.33
N LYS A 97 13.08 18.15 0.01
CA LYS A 97 14.10 17.51 0.84
C LYS A 97 14.15 16.00 0.61
N LEU A 98 12.98 15.36 0.49
CA LEU A 98 12.90 13.94 0.14
C LEU A 98 13.46 13.68 -1.27
N THR A 99 13.22 14.58 -2.22
CA THR A 99 13.78 14.47 -3.58
C THR A 99 15.30 14.53 -3.57
N GLU A 100 15.90 15.47 -2.84
CA GLU A 100 17.36 15.56 -2.67
C GLU A 100 17.95 14.27 -2.08
N LEU A 101 17.31 13.74 -1.03
CA LEU A 101 17.73 12.50 -0.39
C LEU A 101 17.61 11.30 -1.33
N CYS A 102 16.53 11.20 -2.10
CA CYS A 102 16.37 10.16 -3.11
C CYS A 102 17.49 10.21 -4.15
N ILE A 103 17.85 11.42 -4.60
CA ILE A 103 18.95 11.57 -5.56
C ILE A 103 20.28 11.12 -4.93
N ALA A 104 20.55 11.53 -3.69
CA ALA A 104 21.80 11.23 -3.00
C ALA A 104 21.96 9.75 -2.64
N GLU A 105 20.89 9.10 -2.20
CA GLU A 105 20.92 7.74 -1.68
C GLU A 105 20.61 6.68 -2.75
N ILE A 106 19.70 6.97 -3.68
CA ILE A 106 19.23 5.99 -4.67
C ILE A 106 19.75 6.30 -6.06
N VAL A 107 19.45 7.48 -6.61
CA VAL A 107 19.77 7.80 -8.02
C VAL A 107 21.27 7.79 -8.26
N ARG A 108 22.05 8.28 -7.29
CA ARG A 108 23.51 8.26 -7.35
C ARG A 108 24.08 6.84 -7.46
N LEU A 109 23.43 5.85 -6.85
CA LEU A 109 23.91 4.46 -6.80
C LEU A 109 23.38 3.61 -7.95
N HIS A 110 22.11 3.78 -8.31
CA HIS A 110 21.39 2.86 -9.21
C HIS A 110 20.87 3.51 -10.49
N GLY A 111 21.03 4.83 -10.64
CA GLY A 111 20.43 5.59 -11.73
C GLY A 111 18.97 5.97 -11.49
N VAL A 112 18.34 6.57 -12.49
CA VAL A 112 16.95 7.05 -12.39
C VAL A 112 15.99 5.88 -12.67
N PRO A 113 15.10 5.51 -11.73
CA PRO A 113 14.09 4.48 -11.96
C PRO A 113 13.12 4.89 -13.07
N LEU A 114 12.67 3.93 -13.89
CA LEU A 114 11.67 4.18 -14.94
C LEU A 114 10.27 4.37 -14.35
N SER A 115 9.96 3.72 -13.22
CA SER A 115 8.68 3.91 -12.53
C SER A 115 8.78 3.74 -11.02
N ILE A 116 8.03 4.57 -10.30
CA ILE A 116 7.84 4.50 -8.84
C ILE A 116 6.36 4.25 -8.63
N ARG A 117 6.03 3.17 -7.95
CA ARG A 117 4.66 2.87 -7.58
C ARG A 117 4.45 3.21 -6.12
N SER A 118 3.84 4.37 -5.90
CA SER A 118 3.24 4.81 -4.64
C SER A 118 2.19 5.87 -4.97
N GLU A 119 1.04 5.86 -4.30
CA GLU A 119 -0.06 6.78 -4.58
C GLU A 119 0.31 8.27 -4.32
N ILE A 120 1.37 8.52 -3.55
CA ILE A 120 1.75 9.86 -3.08
C ILE A 120 3.03 10.40 -3.76
N TYR A 121 3.93 9.54 -4.23
CA TYR A 121 5.28 9.95 -4.67
C TYR A 121 5.50 10.01 -6.19
N LEU A 122 4.45 9.94 -7.01
CA LEU A 122 4.55 10.26 -8.46
C LEU A 122 5.16 11.66 -8.69
N ALA A 123 4.86 12.61 -7.81
CA ALA A 123 5.41 13.96 -7.85
C ALA A 123 6.94 14.02 -7.65
N ILE A 124 7.53 13.06 -6.90
CA ILE A 124 8.99 12.96 -6.73
C ILE A 124 9.63 12.57 -8.06
N LEU A 125 9.09 11.56 -8.75
CA LEU A 125 9.58 11.16 -10.07
C LEU A 125 9.49 12.28 -11.08
N GLU A 126 8.37 12.98 -11.16
CA GLU A 126 8.24 14.09 -12.10
C GLU A 126 9.25 15.20 -11.81
N LYS A 127 9.52 15.51 -10.54
CA LYS A 127 10.53 16.50 -10.17
C LYS A 127 11.94 16.03 -10.55
N ILE A 128 12.29 14.77 -10.29
CA ILE A 128 13.59 14.20 -10.69
C ILE A 128 13.71 14.20 -12.22
N ALA A 129 12.71 13.69 -12.94
CA ALA A 129 12.71 13.60 -14.40
C ALA A 129 12.71 14.98 -15.08
N ARG A 130 12.06 16.00 -14.50
CA ARG A 130 12.17 17.39 -14.98
C ARG A 130 13.55 17.98 -14.70
N GLY A 131 14.09 17.80 -13.49
CA GLY A 131 15.40 18.30 -13.11
C GLY A 131 16.55 17.70 -13.94
N PHE A 132 16.44 16.43 -14.34
CA PHE A 132 17.39 15.79 -15.25
C PHE A 132 17.17 16.19 -16.71
N ARG A 133 15.93 16.34 -17.20
CA ARG A 133 15.68 16.83 -18.57
C ARG A 133 16.26 18.22 -18.84
N HIS A 134 16.36 19.08 -17.83
CA HIS A 134 17.03 20.40 -17.97
C HIS A 134 18.56 20.35 -17.90
N LYS A 135 19.17 19.24 -17.47
CA LYS A 135 20.63 19.08 -17.39
C LYS A 135 21.21 18.15 -18.47
N VAL A 136 20.36 17.46 -19.23
CA VAL A 136 20.76 16.58 -20.35
C VAL A 136 20.21 17.13 -21.67
N ALA A 137 20.17 18.46 -21.81
CA ALA A 137 20.18 19.11 -23.11
C ALA A 137 21.64 19.37 -23.47
N PHE A 138 22.28 18.38 -24.09
CA PHE A 138 23.44 18.58 -24.95
C PHE A 138 22.93 18.66 -26.40
#